data_AF-A0A3Q2E798-F1
#
_entry.id   AF-A0A3Q2E798-F1
#
_cell.length_a   1.000
_cell.length_b   1.000
_cell.length_c   1.000
_cell.angle_alpha   90.00
_cell.angle_beta   90.00
_cell.angle_gamma   90.00
#
_symmetry.space_group_name_H-M   'P 1'
#
loop_
_entity.id
_entity.type
_entity.pdbx_description
1 polymer ?
#
loop_
_entity_poly.entity_id
_entity_poly.type
_entity_poly.pdbx_seq_one_letter_code
_entity_poly.pdbx_strand_id
1 'polypeptide(L)'
;MFRKVKKRHSSSTSPPSQSVDSSLGGLSRSSTVASLDTDSNKSSGNNTSETCAEFRVKYVGSIQNLQFEMSRTLQEPLELISYIDAAQQDGKLPFVPGDEEMVLGVSKYGVKVASVDQSEQAQSICKVLSASFDCALSSNKP
;
A
#
# COMPACT_ATOMS: atom_id res chain seq x y z
N MET A 1 59.58 1.32 15.95
CA MET A 1 60.28 0.06 15.59
C MET A 1 59.26 -1.06 15.50
N PHE A 2 59.03 -1.61 14.32
CA PHE A 2 58.13 -2.74 14.08
C PHE A 2 58.90 -4.06 14.12
N ARG A 3 58.38 -5.08 14.80
CA ARG A 3 58.78 -6.49 14.60
C ARG A 3 57.55 -7.35 14.25
N LYS A 4 57.38 -7.50 12.93
CA LYS A 4 56.96 -8.66 12.12
C LYS A 4 57.31 -10.02 12.81
N VAL A 5 56.66 -11.19 12.68
CA VAL A 5 55.88 -11.90 11.64
C VAL A 5 55.19 -13.11 12.34
N LYS A 6 54.07 -13.69 11.83
CA LYS A 6 53.98 -15.05 11.16
C LYS A 6 52.93 -15.91 11.89
N LYS A 7 52.04 -16.71 11.31
CA LYS A 7 51.73 -17.18 9.94
C LYS A 7 50.34 -17.87 10.01
N ARG A 8 49.51 -17.66 8.98
CA ARG A 8 48.72 -18.60 8.14
C ARG A 8 47.82 -19.65 8.86
N HIS A 9 46.63 -19.99 8.37
CA HIS A 9 46.34 -20.59 7.05
C HIS A 9 44.95 -20.21 6.48
N SER A 10 44.90 -20.23 5.15
CA SER A 10 43.79 -19.93 4.23
C SER A 10 42.98 -21.19 3.88
N SER A 11 41.72 -21.06 3.46
CA SER A 11 41.21 -21.54 2.14
C SER A 11 39.67 -21.44 2.00
N SER A 12 39.27 -21.17 0.77
CA SER A 12 37.93 -20.95 0.19
C SER A 12 37.23 -22.25 -0.28
N THR A 13 35.98 -22.09 -0.78
CA THR A 13 35.40 -22.76 -1.99
C THR A 13 34.17 -23.67 -1.78
N SER A 14 33.03 -23.23 -2.38
CA SER A 14 31.90 -23.93 -3.10
C SER A 14 31.16 -25.17 -2.56
N PRO A 15 29.84 -25.34 -2.91
CA PRO A 15 29.01 -26.48 -2.52
C PRO A 15 29.06 -27.63 -3.55
N PRO A 16 28.68 -28.87 -3.18
CA PRO A 16 28.37 -29.94 -4.13
C PRO A 16 26.86 -30.16 -4.27
N SER A 17 26.44 -30.35 -5.53
CA SER A 17 25.19 -30.95 -5.99
C SER A 17 25.19 -32.47 -5.78
N GLN A 18 24.04 -33.06 -5.40
CA GLN A 18 23.79 -34.49 -5.56
C GLN A 18 22.35 -34.76 -6.00
N SER A 19 22.25 -35.84 -6.77
CA SER A 19 21.27 -36.18 -7.80
C SER A 19 20.20 -37.17 -7.34
N VAL A 20 19.18 -37.27 -8.19
CA VAL A 20 18.06 -38.21 -8.30
C VAL A 20 18.28 -39.64 -7.77
N ASP A 21 17.22 -40.22 -7.21
CA ASP A 21 16.89 -41.63 -7.41
C ASP A 21 15.39 -41.79 -7.72
N SER A 22 15.10 -42.55 -8.77
CA SER A 22 13.76 -42.86 -9.27
C SER A 22 13.48 -44.32 -8.96
N SER A 23 12.35 -44.62 -8.33
CA SER A 23 11.81 -45.98 -8.33
C SER A 23 10.33 -46.00 -8.70
N LEU A 24 10.07 -46.83 -9.69
CA LEU A 24 8.85 -47.03 -10.46
C LEU A 24 7.90 -48.01 -9.78
N GLY A 25 6.59 -47.80 -9.97
CA GLY A 25 5.55 -48.81 -9.82
C GLY A 25 4.49 -48.44 -8.78
N GLY A 26 3.20 -48.41 -9.06
CA GLY A 26 2.47 -48.73 -10.26
C GLY A 26 0.96 -48.61 -10.00
N LEU A 27 0.28 -48.12 -11.03
CA LEU A 27 -1.09 -48.42 -11.46
C LEU A 27 -2.32 -48.07 -10.59
N SER A 28 -3.24 -47.38 -11.30
CA SER A 28 -4.71 -47.46 -11.21
C SER A 28 -5.37 -46.43 -10.25
N ARG A 29 -6.42 -45.67 -10.61
CA ARG A 29 -7.49 -45.80 -11.63
C ARG A 29 -7.99 -44.40 -12.05
N SER A 30 -8.31 -44.22 -13.33
CA SER A 30 -8.96 -43.03 -13.91
C SER A 30 -10.48 -42.96 -13.63
N SER A 31 -11.08 -41.78 -13.91
CA SER A 31 -12.53 -41.46 -14.12
C SER A 31 -13.15 -40.66 -12.95
N THR A 32 -13.81 -39.49 -13.06
CA THR A 32 -14.38 -38.72 -14.19
C THR A 32 -14.59 -37.24 -13.79
N VAL A 33 -14.43 -36.33 -14.77
CA VAL A 33 -14.94 -34.94 -14.94
C VAL A 33 -15.43 -34.08 -13.76
N ALA A 34 -14.79 -32.92 -13.60
CA ALA A 34 -15.34 -31.61 -14.01
C ALA A 34 -14.23 -30.55 -13.87
N SER A 35 -13.48 -30.32 -14.94
CA SER A 35 -12.78 -29.03 -15.06
C SER A 35 -13.86 -28.00 -15.29
N LEU A 36 -14.25 -27.28 -14.24
CA LEU A 36 -15.00 -26.05 -14.43
C LEU A 36 -13.98 -25.08 -15.02
N ASP A 37 -14.00 -24.95 -16.35
CA ASP A 37 -13.47 -23.79 -17.04
C ASP A 37 -14.15 -22.59 -16.38
N THR A 38 -13.45 -22.01 -15.40
CA THR A 38 -13.84 -20.72 -14.86
C THR A 38 -13.38 -19.77 -15.95
N ASP A 39 -14.25 -19.62 -16.94
CA ASP A 39 -14.20 -18.58 -17.94
C ASP A 39 -14.07 -17.30 -17.14
N SER A 40 -12.82 -16.86 -16.99
CA SER A 40 -12.50 -15.56 -16.44
C SER A 40 -12.95 -14.62 -17.51
N ASN A 41 -14.27 -14.42 -17.55
CA ASN A 41 -14.88 -13.30 -18.18
C ASN A 41 -14.30 -12.13 -17.39
N LYS A 42 -13.13 -11.69 -17.85
CA LYS A 42 -12.58 -10.38 -17.62
C LYS A 42 -13.63 -9.52 -18.29
N SER A 43 -14.75 -9.30 -17.59
CA SER A 43 -15.63 -8.21 -17.88
C SER A 43 -14.73 -7.02 -17.65
N SER A 44 -14.10 -6.59 -18.75
CA SER A 44 -13.79 -5.20 -19.01
C SER A 44 -15.12 -4.43 -19.07
N GLY A 45 -15.97 -4.62 -18.05
CA GLY A 45 -16.91 -3.63 -17.61
C GLY A 45 -16.01 -2.50 -17.21
N ASN A 46 -16.06 -1.47 -18.04
CA ASN A 46 -15.37 -0.21 -17.92
C ASN A 46 -15.55 0.34 -16.50
N ASN A 47 -14.74 -0.14 -15.57
CA ASN A 47 -14.32 0.67 -14.46
C ASN A 47 -13.51 1.75 -15.17
N THR A 48 -14.15 2.87 -15.50
CA THR A 48 -13.49 4.13 -15.21
C THR A 48 -13.24 4.08 -13.70
N SER A 49 -12.25 3.29 -13.26
CA SER A 49 -11.78 3.30 -11.89
C SER A 49 -11.30 4.71 -11.76
N GLU A 50 -12.10 5.56 -11.15
CA GLU A 50 -11.69 6.91 -10.84
C GLU A 50 -10.43 6.71 -10.02
N THR A 51 -9.28 6.98 -10.62
CA THR A 51 -7.98 6.55 -10.11
C THR A 51 -7.78 7.24 -8.77
N CYS A 52 -8.13 6.53 -7.71
CA CYS A 52 -8.00 6.95 -6.33
C CYS A 52 -6.82 6.18 -5.75
N ALA A 53 -5.83 6.90 -5.27
CA ALA A 53 -4.71 6.34 -4.53
C ALA A 53 -4.89 6.68 -3.05
N GLU A 54 -4.79 5.67 -2.20
CA GLU A 54 -4.90 5.81 -0.75
C GLU A 54 -3.55 5.58 -0.09
N PHE A 55 -3.22 6.42 0.89
CA PHE A 55 -1.97 6.35 1.66
C PHE A 55 -2.26 6.43 3.15
N ARG A 56 -1.52 5.65 3.95
CA ARG A 56 -1.50 5.81 5.41
C ARG A 56 -0.51 6.90 5.76
N VAL A 57 -0.97 7.95 6.43
CA VAL A 57 -0.17 9.14 6.78
C VAL A 57 -0.37 9.50 8.25
N LYS A 58 0.58 10.23 8.83
CA LYS A 58 0.41 10.87 10.14
C LYS A 58 0.15 12.35 9.96
N TYR A 59 -0.77 12.90 10.75
CA TYR A 59 -1.14 14.30 10.67
C TYR A 59 -0.37 15.15 11.69
N VAL A 60 0.38 16.14 11.20
CA VAL A 60 1.17 17.06 12.04
C VAL A 60 0.29 18.16 12.61
N GLY A 61 -0.59 18.77 11.80
CA GLY A 61 -1.45 19.87 12.22
C GLY A 61 -1.88 20.76 11.06
N SER A 62 -2.54 21.88 11.38
CA SER A 62 -2.95 22.89 10.42
C SER A 62 -2.66 24.29 10.96
N ILE A 63 -2.24 25.18 10.07
CA ILE A 63 -2.25 26.62 10.31
C ILE A 63 -3.44 27.18 9.54
N GLN A 64 -4.43 27.70 10.26
CA GLN A 64 -5.67 28.22 9.68
C GLN A 64 -5.70 29.75 9.74
N ASN A 65 -6.62 30.36 8.99
CA ASN A 65 -6.83 31.80 8.98
C ASN A 65 -5.57 32.60 8.58
N LEU A 66 -4.79 32.06 7.65
CA LEU A 66 -3.67 32.79 7.05
C LEU A 66 -4.19 34.10 6.44
N GLN A 67 -3.53 35.22 6.74
CA GLN A 67 -3.87 36.47 6.09
C GLN A 67 -3.66 36.34 4.58
N PHE A 68 -4.60 36.88 3.81
CA PHE A 68 -4.57 36.81 2.35
C PHE A 68 -3.26 37.38 1.76
N GLU A 69 -2.71 38.43 2.35
CA GLU A 69 -1.41 38.99 1.97
C GLU A 69 -0.28 37.93 2.00
N MET A 70 -0.26 37.08 3.03
CA MET A 70 0.76 36.03 3.18
C MET A 70 0.63 34.92 2.14
N SER A 71 -0.55 34.72 1.55
CA SER A 71 -0.69 33.74 0.47
C SER A 71 0.10 34.13 -0.79
N ARG A 72 0.41 35.41 -0.98
CA ARG A 72 1.26 35.88 -2.09
C ARG A 72 2.75 35.71 -1.81
N THR A 73 3.16 35.69 -0.55
CA THR A 73 4.57 35.57 -0.13
C THR A 73 4.97 34.14 0.21
N LEU A 74 4.08 33.17 0.01
CA LEU A 74 4.36 31.74 0.19
C LEU A 74 4.24 31.01 -1.15
N GLN A 75 4.55 31.72 -2.24
CA GLN A 75 4.40 31.20 -3.59
C GLN A 75 5.56 30.26 -3.92
N GLU A 76 6.74 30.51 -3.37
CA GLU A 76 7.92 29.67 -3.59
C GLU A 76 8.00 28.51 -2.58
N PRO A 77 8.45 27.32 -3.00
CA PRO A 77 8.54 26.15 -2.11
C PRO A 77 9.40 26.39 -0.86
N LEU A 78 10.48 27.16 -0.99
CA LEU A 78 11.39 27.47 0.12
C LEU A 78 10.74 28.39 1.15
N GLU A 79 9.88 29.32 0.72
CA GLU A 79 9.15 30.21 1.63
C GLU A 79 8.15 29.40 2.45
N LEU A 80 7.45 28.46 1.82
CA LEU A 80 6.51 27.58 2.51
C LEU A 80 7.21 26.68 3.54
N ILE A 81 8.35 26.09 3.18
CA ILE A 81 9.15 25.27 4.12
C ILE A 81 9.61 26.13 5.31
N SER A 82 10.21 27.29 5.03
CA SER A 82 10.69 28.19 6.09
C SER A 82 9.56 28.66 7.00
N TYR A 83 8.35 28.85 6.46
CA TYR A 83 7.19 29.23 7.25
C TYR A 83 6.72 28.11 8.17
N ILE A 84 6.72 26.86 7.69
CA ILE A 84 6.40 25.69 8.51
C ILE A 84 7.44 25.53 9.64
N ASP A 85 8.73 25.68 9.33
CA ASP A 85 9.81 25.60 10.32
C ASP A 85 9.62 26.65 11.42
N ALA A 86 9.33 27.90 11.05
CA ALA A 86 9.06 28.98 12.01
C ALA A 86 7.81 28.67 12.85
N ALA A 87 6.75 28.14 12.25
CA ALA A 87 5.54 27.76 12.98
C ALA A 87 5.79 26.62 13.98
N GLN A 88 6.70 25.69 13.69
CA GLN A 88 7.11 24.66 14.65
C GLN A 88 7.95 25.25 15.79
N GLN A 89 8.88 26.16 15.48
CA GLN A 89 9.69 26.86 16.50
C GLN A 89 8.84 27.74 17.43
N ASP A 90 7.81 28.38 16.88
CA ASP A 90 6.83 29.19 17.62
C ASP A 90 5.83 28.34 18.44
N GLY A 91 5.86 27.01 18.30
CA GLY A 91 4.92 26.10 18.97
C GLY A 91 3.50 26.10 18.40
N LYS A 92 3.28 26.67 17.20
CA LYS A 92 1.99 26.64 16.49
C LYS A 92 1.72 25.29 15.81
N LEU A 93 2.79 24.56 15.48
CA LEU A 93 2.75 23.18 15.00
C LEU A 93 3.69 22.31 15.83
N PRO A 94 3.37 21.03 16.07
CA PRO A 94 4.30 20.12 16.72
C PRO A 94 5.44 19.72 15.76
N PHE A 95 6.62 19.43 16.32
CA PHE A 95 7.74 18.86 15.57
C PHE A 95 7.53 17.39 15.22
N VAL A 96 6.78 16.67 16.04
CA VAL A 96 6.51 15.24 15.89
C VAL A 96 4.99 15.04 15.84
N PRO A 97 4.43 14.42 14.79
CA PRO A 97 3.01 14.11 14.74
C PRO A 97 2.64 13.06 15.81
N GLY A 98 1.35 12.98 16.13
CA GLY A 98 0.83 11.93 17.00
C GLY A 98 1.00 10.52 16.42
N ASP A 99 0.65 9.51 17.21
CA ASP A 99 0.73 8.11 16.78
C ASP A 99 -0.43 7.66 15.90
N GLU A 100 -1.53 8.42 15.88
CA GLU A 100 -2.69 8.12 15.06
C GLU A 100 -2.36 8.24 13.56
N GLU A 101 -2.69 7.18 12.83
CA GLU A 101 -2.61 7.16 11.38
C GLU A 101 -3.96 7.53 10.77
N MET A 102 -3.90 8.19 9.62
CA MET A 102 -5.05 8.60 8.82
C MET A 102 -4.89 8.06 7.40
N VAL A 103 -6.01 7.93 6.69
CA VAL A 103 -6.03 7.57 5.28
C VAL A 103 -6.16 8.85 4.45
N LEU A 104 -5.15 9.12 3.62
CA LEU A 104 -5.11 10.19 2.62
C LEU A 104 -5.51 9.61 1.26
N GLY A 105 -6.71 9.94 0.80
CA GLY A 105 -7.19 9.62 -0.54
C GLY A 105 -6.91 10.76 -1.52
N VAL A 106 -6.23 10.46 -2.62
CA VAL A 106 -5.95 11.39 -3.71
C VAL A 106 -6.64 10.91 -4.97
N SER A 107 -7.45 11.78 -5.58
CA SER A 107 -8.19 11.49 -6.81
C SER A 107 -8.31 12.74 -7.68
N LYS A 108 -8.92 12.59 -8.86
CA LYS A 108 -9.27 13.73 -9.74
C LYS A 108 -10.18 14.77 -9.06
N TYR A 109 -10.87 14.40 -7.98
CA TYR A 109 -11.75 15.29 -7.22
C TYR A 109 -11.02 16.09 -6.14
N GLY A 110 -9.76 15.75 -5.86
CA GLY A 110 -8.96 16.38 -4.83
C GLY A 110 -8.47 15.40 -3.77
N VAL A 111 -8.22 15.94 -2.59
CA VAL A 111 -7.58 15.25 -1.47
C VAL A 111 -8.55 15.14 -0.30
N LYS A 112 -8.71 13.94 0.25
CA LYS A 112 -9.54 13.67 1.44
C LYS A 112 -8.69 12.98 2.51
N VAL A 113 -8.89 13.37 3.76
CA VAL A 113 -8.31 12.70 4.92
C VAL A 113 -9.43 12.12 5.77
N ALA A 114 -9.31 10.87 6.18
CA ALA A 114 -10.24 10.20 7.10
C ALA A 114 -9.44 9.41 8.14
N SER A 115 -10.03 9.15 9.31
CA SER A 115 -9.44 8.18 10.24
C SER A 115 -9.46 6.78 9.62
N VAL A 116 -8.55 5.92 10.07
CA VAL A 116 -8.48 4.53 9.61
C VAL A 116 -9.80 3.80 9.89
N ASP A 117 -10.38 3.98 11.09
CA ASP A 117 -11.64 3.33 11.48
C ASP A 117 -12.81 3.70 10.55
N GLN A 118 -12.93 4.97 10.18
CA GLN A 118 -13.98 5.43 9.27
C GLN A 118 -13.77 4.86 7.86
N SER A 119 -12.52 4.78 7.40
CA SER A 119 -12.18 4.19 6.11
C SER A 119 -12.52 2.68 6.09
N GLU A 120 -12.12 1.94 7.11
CA GLU A 120 -12.38 0.50 7.23
C GLU A 120 -13.88 0.20 7.32
N GLN A 121 -14.63 0.99 8.10
CA GLN A 121 -16.08 0.86 8.19
C GLN A 121 -16.74 1.07 6.82
N ALA A 122 -16.39 2.14 6.11
CA ALA A 122 -16.93 2.43 4.79
C ALA A 122 -16.60 1.31 3.78
N GLN A 123 -15.35 0.84 3.78
CA GLN A 123 -14.93 -0.28 2.93
C GLN A 123 -15.69 -1.57 3.25
N SER A 124 -15.92 -1.87 4.53
CA SER A 124 -16.68 -3.04 4.95
C SER A 124 -18.13 -2.97 4.45
N ILE A 125 -18.78 -1.81 4.60
CA ILE A 125 -20.15 -1.60 4.10
C ILE A 125 -20.20 -1.78 2.59
N CYS A 126 -19.30 -1.14 1.85
CA CYS A 126 -19.23 -1.27 0.39
C CYS A 126 -19.04 -2.73 -0.04
N LYS A 127 -18.15 -3.48 0.61
CA LYS A 127 -17.92 -4.90 0.31
C LYS A 127 -19.19 -5.74 0.49
N VAL A 128 -19.91 -5.54 1.60
CA VAL A 128 -21.17 -6.28 1.87
C VAL A 128 -22.23 -5.93 0.83
N LEU A 129 -22.37 -4.65 0.48
CA LEU A 129 -23.33 -4.20 -0.52
C LEU A 129 -23.00 -4.74 -1.92
N SER A 130 -21.73 -4.68 -2.33
CA SER A 130 -21.28 -5.25 -3.62
C SER A 130 -21.56 -6.75 -3.69
N ALA A 131 -21.19 -7.51 -2.66
CA ALA A 131 -21.44 -8.95 -2.64
C ALA A 131 -22.95 -9.27 -2.69
N SER A 132 -23.78 -8.51 -1.96
CA SER A 132 -25.24 -8.69 -1.96
C SER A 132 -25.84 -8.41 -3.34
N PHE A 133 -25.35 -7.36 -4.01
CA PHE A 133 -25.79 -7.01 -5.35
C PHE A 133 -25.39 -8.07 -6.39
N ASP A 134 -24.15 -8.58 -6.31
CA ASP A 134 -23.66 -9.65 -7.19
C ASP A 134 -24.46 -10.96 -7.01
N CYS A 135 -24.83 -11.31 -5.77
CA CYS A 135 -25.73 -12.44 -5.49
C CYS A 135 -27.11 -12.24 -6.13
N ALA A 136 -27.68 -11.04 -6.05
CA ALA A 136 -28.98 -10.75 -6.65
C ALA A 136 -28.96 -10.80 -8.19
N LEU A 137 -27.86 -10.38 -8.81
CA LEU A 137 -27.67 -10.46 -10.26
C LEU A 137 -27.46 -11.91 -10.74
N SER A 138 -26.65 -12.69 -10.00
CA SER A 138 -26.38 -14.10 -10.36
C SER A 138 -27.58 -15.03 -10.12
N SER A 139 -28.49 -14.67 -9.21
CA SER A 139 -29.73 -15.42 -8.96
C SER A 139 -30.83 -15.19 -10.01
N ASN A 140 -30.70 -14.17 -10.89
CA ASN A 140 -31.66 -13.86 -11.97
C ASN A 140 -31.24 -14.50 -13.30
N LYS A 141 -30.94 -15.80 -13.31
CA LYS A 141 -30.77 -16.58 -14.54
C LYS A 141 -32.05 -17.41 -14.74
N PRO A 142 -32.79 -17.24 -15.85
CA PRO A 142 -33.99 -18.04 -16.14
C PRO A 142 -33.66 -19.52 -16.34
#